data_AF-A0A383CN18-F1
#
_entry.id   AF-A0A383CN18-F1
#
_cell.length_a   1.000
_cell.length_b   1.000
_cell.length_c   1.000
_cell.angle_alpha   90.00
_cell.angle_beta   90.00
_cell.angle_gamma   90.00
#
_symmetry.space_group_name_H-M   'P 1'
#
loop_
_entity.id
_entity.type
_entity.pdbx_description
1 polymer ?
#
loop_
_entity_poly.entity_id
_entity_poly.type
_entity_poly.pdbx_seq_one_letter_code
_entity_poly.pdbx_strand_id
1 'polypeptide(L)'
;GKAAGVPIHRMLGGAYRDRIRMYRGVGGQLPWCVESGLPYDAGQPPDNSIASGSQEAYEEAARIIVEEWGFRCLKAHIGMGDDVEPTTGVDHIAECFSAVRRGAGPDVEVAIDVHNPHPAKARQIISALEPHRPLFIEEPMPVERVDVLAQITHHSETPIAAGERWMGKWVFYDALRQNALSVLQPDLCHAGGITECHKIAILGEACYAKLALHCPLSPLALAASIQIDAWAPNFLVQE
;
A
#
# COMPACT_ATOMS: atom_id res chain seq x y z
N GLY A 1 17.35 -22.34 -1.20
CA GLY A 1 17.88 -21.63 -0.03
C GLY A 1 18.73 -22.55 0.83
N LYS A 2 18.14 -23.15 1.89
CA LYS A 2 18.85 -23.99 2.87
C LYS A 2 19.77 -25.06 2.27
N ALA A 3 19.28 -25.86 1.33
CA ALA A 3 20.08 -26.90 0.68
C ALA A 3 21.32 -26.36 -0.08
N ALA A 4 21.25 -25.11 -0.56
CA ALA A 4 22.34 -24.45 -1.28
C ALA A 4 23.17 -23.51 -0.40
N GLY A 5 22.86 -23.37 0.89
CA GLY A 5 23.59 -22.48 1.81
C GLY A 5 23.50 -20.98 1.47
N VAL A 6 22.51 -20.56 0.68
CA VAL A 6 22.35 -19.16 0.24
C VAL A 6 20.92 -18.63 0.48
N PRO A 7 20.74 -17.33 0.73
CA PRO A 7 19.42 -16.72 0.78
C PRO A 7 18.74 -16.76 -0.60
N ILE A 8 17.41 -16.65 -0.62
CA ILE A 8 16.61 -16.83 -1.84
C ILE A 8 16.93 -15.76 -2.89
N HIS A 9 17.08 -14.49 -2.50
CA HIS A 9 17.40 -13.40 -3.44
C HIS A 9 18.69 -13.65 -4.23
N ARG A 10 19.70 -14.32 -3.65
CA ARG A 10 20.93 -14.71 -4.38
C ARG A 10 20.68 -15.77 -5.45
N MET A 11 19.67 -16.62 -5.26
CA MET A 11 19.24 -17.58 -6.29
C MET A 11 18.44 -16.91 -7.41
N LEU A 12 17.84 -15.74 -7.15
CA LEU A 12 17.05 -14.97 -8.12
C LEU A 12 17.88 -13.98 -8.95
N GLY A 13 19.19 -13.87 -8.69
CA GLY A 13 20.09 -12.97 -9.41
C GLY A 13 20.88 -12.00 -8.54
N GLY A 14 20.70 -12.04 -7.21
CA GLY A 14 21.39 -11.15 -6.28
C GLY A 14 20.51 -10.00 -5.79
N ALA A 15 21.02 -9.29 -4.77
CA ALA A 15 20.32 -8.14 -4.21
C ALA A 15 20.68 -6.87 -5.01
N TYR A 16 19.66 -6.07 -5.32
CA TYR A 16 19.81 -4.71 -5.86
C TYR A 16 19.98 -3.66 -4.77
N ARG A 17 19.72 -4.03 -3.51
CA ARG A 17 19.73 -3.12 -2.36
C ARG A 17 20.10 -3.82 -1.07
N ASP A 18 20.72 -3.05 -0.17
CA ASP A 18 21.12 -3.53 1.17
C ASP A 18 20.08 -3.21 2.27
N ARG A 19 19.08 -2.38 1.95
CA ARG A 19 17.99 -1.99 2.85
C ARG A 19 16.66 -2.04 2.12
N ILE A 20 15.62 -2.52 2.81
CA ILE A 20 14.25 -2.55 2.32
C ILE A 20 13.52 -1.36 2.94
N ARG A 21 12.91 -0.54 2.09
CA ARG A 21 12.04 0.56 2.52
C ARG A 21 10.71 -0.04 2.97
N MET A 22 10.28 0.26 4.18
CA MET A 22 8.97 -0.17 4.70
C MET A 22 8.00 1.01 4.75
N TYR A 23 6.70 0.77 4.63
CA TYR A 23 5.68 1.73 5.08
C TYR A 23 4.98 1.24 6.34
N ARG A 24 4.25 2.15 6.99
CA ARG A 24 3.37 1.80 8.11
C ARG A 24 1.94 2.23 7.84
N GLY A 25 1.00 1.31 8.06
CA GLY A 25 -0.43 1.62 8.06
C GLY A 25 -0.78 2.66 9.11
N VAL A 26 -1.58 3.67 8.74
CA VAL A 26 -2.14 4.71 9.62
C VAL A 26 -3.65 4.73 9.47
N GLY A 27 -4.36 4.70 10.59
CA GLY A 27 -5.83 4.72 10.64
C GLY A 27 -6.34 5.87 11.51
N GLY A 28 -7.65 5.96 11.68
CA GLY A 28 -8.29 6.98 12.52
C GLY A 28 -8.14 6.73 14.02
N GLN A 29 -7.27 5.82 14.44
CA GLN A 29 -6.94 5.53 15.83
C GLN A 29 -5.47 5.83 16.06
N LEU A 30 -5.18 6.42 17.22
CA LEU A 30 -3.82 6.69 17.62
C LEU A 30 -3.07 5.38 17.85
N PRO A 31 -1.80 5.28 17.41
CA PRO A 31 -1.03 4.06 17.53
C PRO A 31 -0.56 3.85 18.97
N TRP A 32 -0.46 2.59 19.37
CA TRP A 32 0.07 2.17 20.67
C TRP A 32 1.57 2.44 20.79
N CYS A 33 2.02 3.27 21.73
CA CYS A 33 3.44 3.60 21.87
C CYS A 33 4.27 2.36 22.28
N VAL A 34 5.34 2.06 21.54
CA VAL A 34 6.32 1.04 21.92
C VAL A 34 7.60 1.75 22.36
N GLU A 35 8.06 1.53 23.59
CA GLU A 35 9.39 1.98 23.99
C GLU A 35 10.47 1.21 23.21
N SER A 36 11.39 1.94 22.57
CA SER A 36 12.46 1.36 21.77
C SER A 36 13.30 0.37 22.58
N GLY A 37 13.36 -0.89 22.13
CA GLY A 37 14.17 -1.96 22.73
C GLY A 37 13.45 -2.87 23.71
N LEU A 38 12.18 -2.61 24.00
CA LEU A 38 11.31 -3.52 24.76
C LEU A 38 10.51 -4.45 23.82
N PRO A 39 10.07 -5.63 24.28
CA PRO A 39 9.06 -6.41 23.55
C PRO A 39 7.83 -5.53 23.30
N TYR A 40 7.07 -5.81 22.24
CA TYR A 40 5.81 -5.12 21.95
C TYR A 40 4.94 -5.09 23.21
N ASP A 41 4.89 -3.91 23.81
CA ASP A 41 3.98 -3.53 24.88
C ASP A 41 3.10 -2.46 24.26
N ALA A 42 1.79 -2.55 24.45
CA ALA A 42 0.87 -1.59 23.86
C ALA A 42 1.05 -0.16 24.43
N GLY A 43 1.96 0.04 25.37
CA GLY A 43 2.26 1.34 25.96
C GLY A 43 1.07 1.91 26.73
N GLN A 44 1.19 3.18 27.14
CA GLN A 44 0.05 3.94 27.61
C GLN A 44 -0.92 4.13 26.43
N PRO A 45 -2.24 3.98 26.63
CA PRO A 45 -3.20 4.32 25.59
C PRO A 45 -2.95 5.78 25.18
N PRO A 46 -3.06 6.09 23.88
CA PRO A 46 -2.96 7.46 23.41
C PRO A 46 -3.93 8.39 24.13
N ASP A 47 -3.73 9.70 24.02
CA ASP A 47 -4.68 10.66 24.55
C ASP A 47 -6.11 10.34 24.10
N ASN A 48 -6.92 9.83 25.04
CA ASN A 48 -8.32 9.46 24.80
C ASN A 48 -9.22 10.70 24.61
N SER A 49 -8.66 11.91 24.67
CA SER A 49 -9.38 13.14 24.34
C SER A 49 -9.67 13.27 22.84
N ILE A 50 -8.85 12.67 21.98
CA ILE A 50 -9.01 12.76 20.53
C ILE A 50 -10.01 11.70 20.05
N ALA A 51 -11.08 12.15 19.40
CA ALA A 51 -12.13 11.25 18.90
C ALA A 51 -11.60 10.38 17.74
N SER A 52 -11.75 9.06 17.87
CA SER A 52 -11.41 8.10 16.81
C SER A 52 -12.15 8.43 15.50
N GLY A 53 -11.45 8.35 14.38
CA GLY A 53 -11.97 8.65 13.05
C GLY A 53 -12.03 10.14 12.71
N SER A 54 -11.65 11.03 13.63
CA SER A 54 -11.51 12.46 13.34
C SER A 54 -10.25 12.76 12.53
N GLN A 55 -10.25 13.89 11.81
CA GLN A 55 -9.05 14.39 11.13
C GLN A 55 -7.88 14.59 12.11
N GLU A 56 -8.16 15.03 13.33
CA GLU A 56 -7.16 15.21 14.39
C GLU A 56 -6.51 13.89 14.79
N ALA A 57 -7.29 12.80 14.88
CA ALA A 57 -6.74 11.46 15.14
C ALA A 57 -5.81 10.99 14.01
N TYR A 58 -6.19 11.22 12.75
CA TYR A 58 -5.37 10.86 11.59
C TYR A 58 -4.06 11.65 11.52
N GLU A 59 -4.13 12.96 11.81
CA GLU A 59 -2.96 13.85 11.82
C GLU A 59 -1.98 13.46 12.92
N GLU A 60 -2.46 13.28 14.15
CA GLU A 60 -1.61 12.92 15.28
C GLU A 60 -1.06 11.50 15.18
N ALA A 61 -1.84 10.54 14.67
CA ALA A 61 -1.35 9.19 14.40
C ALA A 61 -0.20 9.20 13.39
N ALA A 62 -0.32 9.99 12.31
CA ALA A 62 0.74 10.13 11.31
C ALA A 62 2.00 10.77 11.91
N ARG A 63 1.83 11.82 12.74
CA ARG A 63 2.94 12.47 13.46
C ARG A 63 3.70 11.49 14.34
N ILE A 64 3.01 10.73 15.19
CA ILE A 64 3.62 9.71 16.07
C ILE A 64 4.41 8.69 15.25
N ILE A 65 3.82 8.13 14.19
CA ILE A 65 4.47 7.12 13.35
C ILE A 65 5.74 7.67 12.66
N VAL A 66 5.76 8.95 12.28
CA VAL A 66 6.91 9.56 11.60
C VAL A 66 7.98 10.05 12.57
N GLU A 67 7.59 10.82 13.58
CA GLU A 67 8.50 11.51 14.50
C GLU A 67 9.03 10.57 15.59
N GLU A 68 8.15 9.73 16.15
CA GLU A 68 8.51 8.87 17.28
C GLU A 68 8.98 7.49 16.81
N TRP A 69 8.32 6.90 15.80
CA TRP A 69 8.68 5.56 15.32
C TRP A 69 9.67 5.59 14.15
N GLY A 70 9.86 6.76 13.52
CA GLY A 70 10.87 6.95 12.48
C GLY A 70 10.50 6.44 11.09
N PHE A 71 9.23 6.10 10.82
CA PHE A 71 8.81 5.71 9.47
C PHE A 71 8.89 6.91 8.51
N ARG A 72 9.14 6.62 7.24
CA ARG A 72 9.26 7.61 6.16
C ARG A 72 8.37 7.26 4.96
N CYS A 73 7.38 6.40 5.17
CA CYS A 73 6.34 6.09 4.21
C CYS A 73 5.13 5.59 4.98
N LEU A 74 3.93 6.05 4.65
CA LEU A 74 2.70 5.64 5.31
C LEU A 74 1.69 5.08 4.28
N LYS A 75 0.76 4.23 4.74
CA LYS A 75 -0.44 3.85 4.00
C LYS A 75 -1.67 4.19 4.84
N ALA A 76 -2.48 5.15 4.39
CA ALA A 76 -3.69 5.55 5.09
C ALA A 76 -4.81 4.55 4.83
N HIS A 77 -5.42 4.05 5.90
CA HIS A 77 -6.64 3.24 5.84
C HIS A 77 -7.80 4.12 6.30
N ILE A 78 -8.63 4.51 5.33
CA ILE A 78 -9.82 5.33 5.56
C ILE A 78 -11.00 4.46 5.17
N GLY A 79 -11.62 3.84 6.18
CA GLY A 79 -12.67 2.86 5.96
C GLY A 79 -13.89 3.47 5.28
N MET A 80 -14.48 2.71 4.37
CA MET A 80 -15.87 2.86 3.96
C MET A 80 -16.61 1.56 4.24
N GLY A 81 -17.93 1.62 4.34
CA GLY A 81 -18.77 0.45 4.22
C GLY A 81 -18.90 0.00 2.75
N ASP A 82 -19.30 -1.25 2.54
CA ASP A 82 -19.41 -1.90 1.23
C ASP A 82 -20.60 -1.44 0.36
N ASP A 83 -21.30 -0.37 0.76
CA ASP A 83 -22.56 0.05 0.13
C ASP A 83 -22.37 1.04 -1.04
N VAL A 84 -23.43 1.24 -1.84
CA VAL A 84 -23.58 2.45 -2.69
C VAL A 84 -23.78 3.65 -1.76
N GLU A 85 -22.70 4.04 -1.12
CA GLU A 85 -22.70 5.10 -0.14
C GLU A 85 -22.94 6.46 -0.82
N PRO A 86 -23.58 7.40 -0.10
CA PRO A 86 -23.69 8.78 -0.56
C PRO A 86 -22.32 9.37 -0.93
N THR A 87 -22.30 10.27 -1.92
CA THR A 87 -21.09 11.01 -2.34
C THR A 87 -20.51 11.88 -1.23
N THR A 88 -21.27 12.15 -0.17
CA THR A 88 -20.84 12.92 1.00
C THR A 88 -19.66 12.28 1.74
N GLY A 89 -19.42 10.98 1.58
CA GLY A 89 -18.23 10.32 2.15
C GLY A 89 -16.93 10.63 1.41
N VAL A 90 -16.99 11.12 0.16
CA VAL A 90 -15.79 11.41 -0.64
C VAL A 90 -14.97 12.55 -0.05
N ASP A 91 -15.63 13.63 0.35
CA ASP A 91 -14.97 14.79 0.94
C ASP A 91 -14.29 14.42 2.26
N HIS A 92 -14.96 13.60 3.08
CA HIS A 92 -14.38 13.09 4.33
C HIS A 92 -13.09 12.29 4.10
N ILE A 93 -13.03 11.47 3.03
CA ILE A 93 -11.82 10.71 2.68
C ILE A 93 -10.68 11.65 2.32
N ALA A 94 -10.93 12.64 1.46
CA ALA A 94 -9.92 13.61 1.07
C ALA A 94 -9.43 14.45 2.27
N GLU A 95 -10.34 14.86 3.14
CA GLU A 95 -10.03 15.59 4.37
C GLU A 95 -9.16 14.78 5.34
N CYS A 96 -9.54 13.52 5.62
CA CYS A 96 -8.77 12.62 6.47
C CYS A 96 -7.41 12.29 5.85
N PHE A 97 -7.34 12.06 4.54
CA PHE A 97 -6.06 11.87 3.84
C PHE A 97 -5.18 13.12 3.91
N SER A 98 -5.77 14.30 3.75
CA SER A 98 -5.07 15.57 3.93
C SER A 98 -4.54 15.72 5.35
N ALA A 99 -5.27 15.24 6.36
CA ALA A 99 -4.83 15.27 7.75
C ALA A 99 -3.61 14.36 7.99
N VAL A 100 -3.64 13.14 7.43
CA VAL A 100 -2.46 12.25 7.43
C VAL A 100 -1.25 12.93 6.76
N ARG A 101 -1.44 13.58 5.60
CA ARG A 101 -0.36 14.32 4.91
C ARG A 101 0.24 15.44 5.77
N ARG A 102 -0.59 16.19 6.51
CA ARG A 102 -0.11 17.24 7.42
C ARG A 102 0.72 16.66 8.55
N GLY A 103 0.21 15.63 9.23
CA GLY A 103 0.90 14.98 10.34
C GLY A 103 2.19 14.27 9.93
N ALA A 104 2.22 13.69 8.73
CA ALA A 104 3.41 13.05 8.18
C ALA A 104 4.50 14.05 7.76
N GLY A 105 4.12 15.29 7.43
CA GLY A 105 5.00 16.30 6.88
C GLY A 105 5.23 16.20 5.36
N PRO A 106 5.86 17.22 4.75
CA PRO A 106 5.98 17.34 3.30
C PRO A 106 6.90 16.29 2.65
N ASP A 107 7.91 15.83 3.40
CA ASP A 107 8.99 14.94 2.89
C ASP A 107 8.68 13.44 3.07
N VAL A 108 7.51 13.09 3.60
CA VAL A 108 7.08 11.70 3.79
C VAL A 108 6.04 11.34 2.73
N GLU A 109 6.26 10.26 1.99
CA GLU A 109 5.29 9.74 1.05
C GLU A 109 4.14 9.02 1.77
N VAL A 110 2.92 9.23 1.28
CA VAL A 110 1.71 8.64 1.88
C VAL A 110 0.86 8.06 0.75
N ALA A 111 0.60 6.77 0.82
CA ALA A 111 -0.38 6.07 0.00
C ALA A 111 -1.74 6.02 0.73
N ILE A 112 -2.79 5.64 0.01
CA ILE A 112 -4.12 5.42 0.59
C ILE A 112 -4.74 4.16 0.01
N ASP A 113 -5.35 3.37 0.89
CA ASP A 113 -6.16 2.22 0.54
C ASP A 113 -7.65 2.56 0.73
N VAL A 114 -8.40 2.51 -0.37
CA VAL A 114 -9.83 2.86 -0.41
C VAL A 114 -10.75 1.64 -0.41
N HIS A 115 -10.20 0.43 -0.28
CA HIS A 115 -10.93 -0.83 -0.04
C HIS A 115 -12.11 -1.08 -1.00
N ASN A 116 -11.89 -1.00 -2.31
CA ASN A 116 -12.83 -1.47 -3.34
C ASN A 116 -14.21 -0.80 -3.38
N PRO A 117 -14.27 0.54 -3.43
CA PRO A 117 -15.54 1.22 -3.60
C PRO A 117 -16.17 0.82 -4.95
N HIS A 118 -17.48 0.96 -5.05
CA HIS A 118 -18.16 0.79 -6.34
C HIS A 118 -17.51 1.69 -7.42
N PRO A 119 -17.26 1.19 -8.66
CA PRO A 119 -16.54 1.95 -9.71
C PRO A 119 -17.11 3.34 -10.02
N ALA A 120 -18.42 3.53 -9.86
CA ALA A 120 -19.08 4.83 -10.03
C ALA A 120 -18.63 5.88 -9.00
N LYS A 121 -18.24 5.46 -7.79
CA LYS A 121 -17.72 6.32 -6.72
C LYS A 121 -16.19 6.43 -6.79
N ALA A 122 -15.50 5.39 -7.25
CA ALA A 122 -14.05 5.36 -7.43
C ALA A 122 -13.50 6.60 -8.15
N ARG A 123 -14.13 7.02 -9.25
CA ARG A 123 -13.71 8.22 -10.01
C ARG A 123 -13.76 9.50 -9.17
N GLN A 124 -14.77 9.64 -8.32
CA GLN A 124 -14.91 10.81 -7.45
C GLN A 124 -13.84 10.80 -6.35
N ILE A 125 -13.59 9.63 -5.76
CA ILE A 125 -12.54 9.44 -4.75
C ILE A 125 -11.16 9.76 -5.35
N ILE A 126 -10.83 9.22 -6.52
CA ILE A 126 -9.57 9.51 -7.22
C ILE A 126 -9.42 11.02 -7.46
N SER A 127 -10.45 11.67 -8.01
CA SER A 127 -10.42 13.11 -8.27
C SER A 127 -10.28 13.96 -7.01
N ALA A 128 -10.87 13.53 -5.88
CA ALA A 128 -10.77 14.24 -4.62
C ALA A 128 -9.41 14.05 -3.93
N LEU A 129 -8.74 12.91 -4.16
CA LEU A 129 -7.42 12.61 -3.61
C LEU A 129 -6.27 13.20 -4.45
N GLU A 130 -6.47 13.37 -5.75
CA GLU A 130 -5.45 13.86 -6.69
C GLU A 130 -4.74 15.17 -6.26
N PRO A 131 -5.45 16.21 -5.74
CA PRO A 131 -4.81 17.42 -5.22
C PRO A 131 -3.82 17.17 -4.07
N HIS A 132 -3.98 16.07 -3.34
CA HIS A 132 -3.14 15.68 -2.21
C HIS A 132 -1.95 14.80 -2.62
N ARG A 133 -1.83 14.45 -3.91
CA ARG A 133 -0.69 13.77 -4.54
C ARG A 133 -0.26 12.49 -3.78
N PRO A 134 -1.16 11.50 -3.61
CA PRO A 134 -0.82 10.25 -2.94
C PRO A 134 0.31 9.52 -3.68
N LEU A 135 1.11 8.75 -2.95
CA LEU A 135 2.12 7.86 -3.53
C LEU A 135 1.47 6.85 -4.48
N PHE A 136 0.33 6.30 -4.07
CA PHE A 136 -0.63 5.58 -4.90
C PHE A 136 -2.00 5.54 -4.22
N ILE A 137 -3.04 5.28 -5.01
CA ILE A 137 -4.37 4.86 -4.54
C ILE A 137 -4.49 3.35 -4.75
N GLU A 138 -4.67 2.63 -3.67
CA GLU A 138 -4.79 1.17 -3.61
C GLU A 138 -6.26 0.74 -3.68
N GLU A 139 -6.49 -0.33 -4.44
CA GLU A 139 -7.78 -1.00 -4.61
C GLU A 139 -8.95 -0.04 -4.92
N PRO A 140 -8.87 0.75 -6.01
CA PRO A 140 -9.89 1.75 -6.32
C PRO A 140 -11.24 1.16 -6.72
N MET A 141 -11.33 -0.16 -6.94
CA MET A 141 -12.57 -0.86 -7.25
C MET A 141 -12.41 -2.38 -7.02
N PRO A 142 -13.52 -3.14 -6.97
CA PRO A 142 -13.49 -4.61 -6.95
C PRO A 142 -12.65 -5.24 -8.07
N VAL A 143 -12.18 -6.46 -7.85
CA VAL A 143 -11.05 -7.07 -8.57
C VAL A 143 -11.39 -7.72 -9.90
N GLU A 144 -12.67 -7.91 -10.23
CA GLU A 144 -13.12 -8.83 -11.26
C GLU A 144 -12.89 -8.32 -12.68
N ARG A 145 -12.78 -7.00 -12.88
CA ARG A 145 -12.88 -6.37 -14.20
C ARG A 145 -11.76 -5.36 -14.44
N VAL A 146 -10.67 -5.84 -15.04
CA VAL A 146 -9.53 -5.01 -15.45
C VAL A 146 -9.90 -3.96 -16.50
N ASP A 147 -10.85 -4.26 -17.39
CA ASP A 147 -11.33 -3.31 -18.39
C ASP A 147 -12.07 -2.12 -17.74
N VAL A 148 -12.80 -2.37 -16.65
CA VAL A 148 -13.45 -1.31 -15.88
C VAL A 148 -12.42 -0.52 -15.07
N LEU A 149 -11.42 -1.19 -14.50
CA LEU A 149 -10.29 -0.54 -13.84
C LEU A 149 -9.61 0.45 -14.80
N ALA A 150 -9.26 0.02 -16.01
CA ALA A 150 -8.66 0.89 -17.01
C ALA A 150 -9.55 2.12 -17.33
N GLN A 151 -10.86 1.93 -17.49
CA GLN A 151 -11.80 3.03 -17.78
C GLN A 151 -11.83 4.10 -16.68
N ILE A 152 -11.74 3.70 -15.41
CA ILE A 152 -11.78 4.64 -14.28
C ILE A 152 -10.42 5.32 -14.06
N THR A 153 -9.30 4.64 -14.33
CA THR A 153 -7.96 5.15 -14.02
C THR A 153 -7.37 6.04 -15.11
N HIS A 154 -7.72 5.85 -16.39
CA HIS A 154 -7.18 6.62 -17.53
C HIS A 154 -7.45 8.13 -17.49
N HIS A 155 -8.28 8.60 -16.57
CA HIS A 155 -8.64 10.02 -16.45
C HIS A 155 -7.87 10.76 -15.36
N SER A 156 -7.02 10.06 -14.59
CA SER A 156 -6.21 10.66 -13.53
C SER A 156 -4.73 10.48 -13.81
N GLU A 157 -3.93 11.42 -13.30
CA GLU A 157 -2.47 11.31 -13.26
C GLU A 157 -1.98 10.59 -11.99
N THR A 158 -2.90 10.27 -11.08
CA THR A 158 -2.59 9.64 -9.80
C THR A 158 -2.15 8.18 -9.99
N PRO A 159 -1.03 7.74 -9.37
CA PRO A 159 -0.60 6.35 -9.45
C PRO A 159 -1.64 5.41 -8.83
N ILE A 160 -1.95 4.34 -9.54
CA ILE A 160 -2.91 3.32 -9.08
C ILE A 160 -2.17 2.03 -8.72
N ALA A 161 -2.57 1.45 -7.59
CA ALA A 161 -2.06 0.20 -7.07
C ALA A 161 -3.18 -0.85 -6.94
N ALA A 162 -2.88 -2.10 -7.30
CA ALA A 162 -3.76 -3.24 -7.05
C ALA A 162 -2.97 -4.56 -7.14
N GLY A 163 -3.57 -5.63 -6.63
CA GLY A 163 -3.11 -7.00 -6.91
C GLY A 163 -3.15 -7.97 -5.74
N GLU A 164 -3.50 -7.52 -4.54
CA GLU A 164 -3.44 -8.34 -3.31
C GLU A 164 -4.33 -9.60 -3.38
N ARG A 165 -5.44 -9.52 -4.11
CA ARG A 165 -6.43 -10.59 -4.30
C ARG A 165 -6.36 -11.21 -5.70
N TRP A 166 -5.37 -10.85 -6.49
CA TRP A 166 -5.15 -11.40 -7.83
C TRP A 166 -4.27 -12.64 -7.80
N MET A 167 -4.67 -13.66 -8.55
CA MET A 167 -3.97 -14.94 -8.64
C MET A 167 -3.27 -15.10 -10.00
N GLY A 168 -1.97 -15.39 -9.97
CA GLY A 168 -1.16 -15.60 -11.16
C GLY A 168 -0.86 -14.34 -11.97
N LYS A 169 0.17 -14.39 -12.81
CA LYS A 169 0.64 -13.21 -13.57
C LYS A 169 -0.27 -12.71 -14.69
N TRP A 170 -1.28 -13.48 -15.09
CA TRP A 170 -2.10 -13.17 -16.27
C TRP A 170 -2.97 -11.94 -16.08
N VAL A 171 -3.63 -11.80 -14.93
CA VAL A 171 -4.44 -10.61 -14.64
C VAL A 171 -3.58 -9.35 -14.49
N PHE A 172 -2.36 -9.49 -13.92
CA PHE A 172 -1.37 -8.41 -13.90
C PHE A 172 -0.96 -8.00 -15.32
N TYR A 173 -0.71 -8.96 -16.21
CA TYR A 173 -0.40 -8.68 -17.61
C TYR A 173 -1.55 -7.92 -18.31
N ASP A 174 -2.80 -8.33 -18.10
CA ASP A 174 -3.96 -7.67 -18.69
C ASP A 174 -4.12 -6.22 -18.20
N ALA A 175 -3.80 -5.96 -16.92
CA ALA A 175 -3.84 -4.62 -16.34
C ALA A 175 -2.69 -3.73 -16.83
N LEU A 176 -1.48 -4.28 -16.87
CA LEU A 176 -0.29 -3.59 -17.39
C LEU A 176 -0.43 -3.24 -18.86
N ARG A 177 -0.93 -4.17 -19.69
CA ARG A 177 -1.17 -3.95 -21.13
C ARG A 177 -2.15 -2.78 -21.38
N GLN A 178 -3.06 -2.54 -20.44
CA GLN A 178 -4.03 -1.46 -20.52
C GLN A 178 -3.54 -0.18 -19.82
N ASN A 179 -2.29 -0.11 -19.33
CA ASN A 179 -1.76 1.00 -18.53
C ASN A 179 -2.64 1.33 -17.31
N ALA A 180 -3.28 0.31 -16.71
CA ALA A 180 -4.21 0.52 -15.61
C ALA A 180 -3.53 0.62 -14.24
N LEU A 181 -2.27 0.17 -14.13
CA LEU A 181 -1.51 0.13 -12.88
C LEU A 181 -0.16 0.81 -13.01
N SER A 182 0.20 1.57 -11.97
CA SER A 182 1.55 2.09 -11.75
C SER A 182 2.31 1.30 -10.68
N VAL A 183 1.58 0.64 -9.77
CA VAL A 183 2.14 -0.16 -8.68
C VAL A 183 1.46 -1.52 -8.65
N LEU A 184 2.26 -2.58 -8.60
CA LEU A 184 1.81 -3.97 -8.53
C LEU A 184 1.90 -4.46 -7.08
N GLN A 185 0.82 -5.04 -6.59
CA GLN A 185 0.74 -5.52 -5.20
C GLN A 185 0.40 -7.00 -5.08
N PRO A 186 1.10 -7.93 -5.77
CA PRO A 186 0.82 -9.34 -5.58
C PRO A 186 1.11 -9.76 -4.14
N ASP A 187 0.15 -10.45 -3.52
CA ASP A 187 0.39 -11.16 -2.28
C ASP A 187 1.05 -12.50 -2.57
N LEU A 188 2.17 -12.80 -1.90
CA LEU A 188 2.89 -14.06 -2.08
C LEU A 188 2.04 -15.32 -1.87
N CYS A 189 1.14 -15.29 -0.89
CA CYS A 189 0.28 -16.40 -0.52
C CYS A 189 -0.90 -16.58 -1.48
N HIS A 190 -1.30 -15.54 -2.22
CA HIS A 190 -2.39 -15.61 -3.19
C HIS A 190 -1.89 -15.75 -4.63
N ALA A 191 -0.91 -14.94 -5.03
CA ALA A 191 -0.49 -14.79 -6.42
C ALA A 191 0.22 -16.04 -6.98
N GLY A 192 0.75 -16.92 -6.12
CA GLY A 192 1.40 -18.17 -6.54
C GLY A 192 2.83 -18.34 -6.02
N GLY A 193 3.16 -17.73 -4.87
CA GLY A 193 4.45 -17.86 -4.20
C GLY A 193 5.59 -17.11 -4.89
N ILE A 194 6.81 -17.40 -4.43
CA ILE A 194 8.01 -16.65 -4.79
C ILE A 194 8.24 -16.62 -6.31
N THR A 195 8.09 -17.78 -6.96
CA THR A 195 8.31 -17.91 -8.40
C THR A 195 7.35 -17.07 -9.22
N GLU A 196 6.07 -17.01 -8.83
CA GLU A 196 5.08 -16.28 -9.60
C GLU A 196 5.17 -14.76 -9.33
N CYS A 197 5.38 -14.36 -8.07
CA CYS A 197 5.63 -12.94 -7.73
C CYS A 197 6.89 -12.40 -8.40
N HIS A 198 7.96 -13.19 -8.50
CA HIS A 198 9.16 -12.83 -9.25
C HIS A 198 8.85 -12.58 -10.74
N LYS A 199 8.03 -13.41 -11.39
CA LYS A 199 7.60 -13.18 -12.78
C LYS A 199 6.72 -11.93 -12.92
N ILE A 200 5.82 -11.69 -11.97
CA ILE A 200 4.97 -10.49 -11.94
C ILE A 200 5.83 -9.24 -11.84
N ALA A 201 6.85 -9.24 -10.97
CA ALA A 201 7.80 -8.15 -10.85
C ALA A 201 8.53 -7.85 -12.16
N ILE A 202 9.00 -8.90 -12.88
CA ILE A 202 9.64 -8.76 -14.21
C ILE A 202 8.68 -8.16 -15.25
N LEU A 203 7.41 -8.59 -15.26
CA LEU A 203 6.41 -7.99 -16.16
C LEU A 203 6.21 -6.50 -15.85
N GLY A 204 6.10 -6.15 -14.56
CA GLY A 204 5.98 -4.77 -14.13
C GLY A 204 7.16 -3.91 -14.54
N GLU A 205 8.38 -4.43 -14.42
CA GLU A 205 9.62 -3.74 -14.80
C GLU A 205 9.59 -3.32 -16.28
N ALA A 206 9.16 -4.21 -17.18
CA ALA A 206 9.04 -3.92 -18.61
C ALA A 206 7.99 -2.84 -18.95
N CYS A 207 7.03 -2.63 -18.05
CA CYS A 207 5.94 -1.67 -18.19
C CYS A 207 6.13 -0.41 -17.33
N TYR A 208 7.33 -0.19 -16.76
CA TYR A 208 7.63 0.90 -15.83
C TYR A 208 6.78 0.89 -14.53
N ALA A 209 6.07 -0.19 -14.25
CA ALA A 209 5.32 -0.35 -13.01
C ALA A 209 6.26 -0.75 -11.86
N LYS A 210 5.99 -0.19 -10.69
CA LYS A 210 6.71 -0.49 -9.47
C LYS A 210 6.11 -1.68 -8.73
N LEU A 211 6.90 -2.31 -7.87
CA LEU A 211 6.47 -3.43 -7.03
C LEU A 211 6.34 -3.00 -5.57
N ALA A 212 5.20 -3.28 -4.96
CA ALA A 212 4.99 -3.17 -3.51
C ALA A 212 4.22 -4.41 -3.04
N LEU A 213 4.94 -5.45 -2.59
CA LEU A 213 4.30 -6.72 -2.22
C LEU A 213 3.33 -6.51 -1.04
N HIS A 214 2.09 -6.94 -1.24
CA HIS A 214 1.09 -7.00 -0.19
C HIS A 214 1.50 -8.08 0.83
N CYS A 215 1.47 -7.74 2.12
CA CYS A 215 1.91 -8.61 3.20
C CYS A 215 1.27 -8.29 4.58
N PRO A 216 -0.06 -8.35 4.73
CA PRO A 216 -0.73 -8.24 6.04
C PRO A 216 -0.69 -9.56 6.83
N LEU A 217 0.11 -10.53 6.37
CA LEU A 217 0.09 -11.91 6.84
C LEU A 217 1.19 -12.15 7.89
N SER A 218 1.62 -13.40 8.02
CA SER A 218 2.59 -13.81 9.04
C SER A 218 4.01 -13.26 8.79
N PRO A 219 4.88 -13.22 9.82
CA PRO A 219 6.30 -12.93 9.65
C PRO A 219 7.03 -13.85 8.65
N LEU A 220 6.49 -15.05 8.38
CA LEU A 220 7.04 -15.94 7.35
C LEU A 220 6.74 -15.42 5.94
N ALA A 221 5.55 -14.86 5.71
CA ALA A 221 5.21 -14.20 4.46
C ALA A 221 6.13 -12.99 4.25
N LEU A 222 6.31 -12.15 5.28
CA LEU A 222 7.22 -11.01 5.23
C LEU A 222 8.67 -11.43 4.93
N ALA A 223 9.17 -12.47 5.60
CA ALA A 223 10.52 -13.00 5.35
C ALA A 223 10.69 -13.49 3.90
N ALA A 224 9.63 -13.96 3.26
CA ALA A 224 9.63 -14.34 1.85
C ALA A 224 9.52 -13.11 0.93
N SER A 225 8.68 -12.12 1.26
CA SER A 225 8.53 -10.86 0.51
C SER A 225 9.86 -10.14 0.40
N ILE A 226 10.57 -10.00 1.52
CA ILE A 226 11.89 -9.35 1.59
C ILE A 226 12.91 -9.99 0.65
N GLN A 227 12.81 -11.29 0.33
CA GLN A 227 13.71 -11.92 -0.64
C GLN A 227 13.45 -11.45 -2.07
N ILE A 228 12.20 -11.16 -2.41
CA ILE A 228 11.85 -10.57 -3.71
C ILE A 228 12.16 -9.09 -3.69
N ASP A 229 11.83 -8.37 -2.63
CA ASP A 229 12.11 -6.94 -2.48
C ASP A 229 13.59 -6.64 -2.57
N ALA A 230 14.46 -7.50 -2.01
CA ALA A 230 15.91 -7.33 -2.12
C ALA A 230 16.39 -7.46 -3.57
N TRP A 231 15.76 -8.32 -4.36
CA TRP A 231 16.13 -8.57 -5.76
C TRP A 231 15.48 -7.58 -6.74
N ALA A 232 14.22 -7.19 -6.56
CA ALA A 232 13.43 -6.54 -7.61
C ALA A 232 13.97 -5.14 -7.97
N PRO A 233 14.41 -4.87 -9.22
CA PRO A 233 14.90 -3.55 -9.62
C PRO A 233 13.82 -2.47 -9.51
N ASN A 234 12.56 -2.85 -9.77
CA ASN A 234 11.38 -2.00 -9.71
C ASN A 234 10.69 -1.96 -8.34
N PHE A 235 11.31 -2.45 -7.26
CA PHE A 235 10.80 -2.31 -5.89
C PHE A 235 10.53 -0.84 -5.52
N LEU A 236 9.38 -0.59 -4.89
CA LEU A 236 8.96 0.70 -4.34
C LEU A 236 9.09 0.73 -2.83
N VAL A 237 8.35 -0.15 -2.16
CA VAL A 237 8.17 -0.18 -0.72
C VAL A 237 7.58 -1.53 -0.30
N GLN A 238 7.88 -1.99 0.90
CA GLN A 238 7.32 -3.19 1.50
C GLN A 238 6.30 -2.81 2.60
N GLU A 239 5.17 -3.52 2.64
CA GLU A 239 4.20 -3.46 3.73
C GLU A 239 4.75 -4.04 5.04
#